data_AF-A0A2E7SJ13-F1
#
_entry.id   AF-A0A2E7SJ13-F1
#
_cell.length_a   1.000
_cell.length_b   1.000
_cell.length_c   1.000
_cell.angle_alpha   90.00
_cell.angle_beta   90.00
_cell.angle_gamma   90.00
#
_symmetry.space_group_name_H-M   'P 1'
#
loop_
_entity.id
_entity.type
_entity.pdbx_description
1 polymer ?
#
loop_
_entity_poly.entity_id
_entity_poly.type
_entity_poly.pdbx_seq_one_letter_code
_entity_poly.pdbx_strand_id
1 'polypeptide(L)'
;MATAEVMVEVGFRDLFGISIVMGVMTTTMSTMLVFFYTGLEGDLVETLKMGGFCGGAVASITLVFGSWRLIEIHRGSKGVEKADTVSELRKVLSPVEAHAASLSWAGERPWRTSTHVKSERGTVTLDLHDLDLAGARKCLDLIIENRPILGRIRIVTGKGKNSRGKAVIRPMVNERLDTVARALDWQIIGKAGSITLRPLGKRPTVKQWIIRFLVFVAPFTVAMALSFEELAGSGAREQGRTFGAVAGVIMTALLASYRER
;
A
#
# COMPACT_ATOMS: atom_id res chain seq x y z
N MET A 1 -1.13 25.93 -2.22
CA MET A 1 -2.45 25.31 -2.46
C MET A 1 -2.17 23.97 -3.12
N ALA A 2 -2.17 22.88 -2.35
CA ALA A 2 -1.81 21.56 -2.87
C ALA A 2 -3.07 20.93 -3.48
N THR A 3 -3.02 20.68 -4.79
CA THR A 3 -4.04 19.95 -5.53
C THR A 3 -4.28 18.60 -4.87
N ALA A 4 -5.52 18.32 -4.51
CA ALA A 4 -5.93 16.99 -4.11
C ALA A 4 -5.83 16.12 -5.36
N GLU A 5 -4.84 15.22 -5.40
CA GLU A 5 -4.89 14.09 -6.33
C GLU A 5 -6.14 13.28 -5.98
N VAL A 6 -7.18 13.46 -6.79
CA VAL A 6 -8.29 12.51 -6.87
C VAL A 6 -7.66 11.24 -7.42
N MET A 7 -7.29 10.34 -6.51
CA MET A 7 -6.88 8.99 -6.87
C MET A 7 -8.12 8.31 -7.47
N VAL A 8 -8.22 8.33 -8.80
CA VAL A 8 -9.29 7.65 -9.54
C VAL A 8 -9.11 6.15 -9.29
N GLU A 9 -10.06 5.55 -8.58
CA GLU A 9 -10.10 4.10 -8.42
C GLU A 9 -10.37 3.49 -9.80
N VAL A 10 -9.46 2.63 -10.26
CA VAL A 10 -9.59 1.94 -11.55
C VAL A 10 -10.84 1.06 -11.51
N GLY A 11 -11.84 1.42 -12.31
CA GLY A 11 -13.08 0.65 -12.42
C GLY A 11 -12.97 -0.51 -13.40
N PHE A 12 -13.99 -1.36 -13.45
CA PHE A 12 -14.09 -2.43 -14.48
C PHE A 12 -14.05 -1.87 -15.90
N ARG A 13 -14.60 -0.68 -16.12
CA ARG A 13 -14.55 0.02 -17.41
C ARG A 13 -13.12 0.38 -17.81
N ASP A 14 -12.33 0.86 -16.86
CA ASP A 14 -10.94 1.24 -17.09
C ASP A 14 -10.09 0.00 -17.33
N LEU A 15 -10.34 -1.09 -16.58
CA LEU A 15 -9.69 -2.37 -16.80
C LEU A 15 -9.97 -2.94 -18.20
N PHE A 16 -11.21 -2.86 -18.68
CA PHE A 16 -11.55 -3.28 -20.04
C PHE A 16 -10.78 -2.47 -21.08
N GLY A 17 -10.72 -1.13 -20.91
CA GLY A 17 -9.91 -0.25 -21.75
C GLY A 17 -8.42 -0.61 -21.74
N ILE A 18 -7.83 -0.82 -20.55
CA ILE A 18 -6.43 -1.23 -20.39
C ILE A 18 -6.18 -2.56 -21.10
N SER A 19 -7.08 -3.53 -20.96
CA SER A 19 -6.94 -4.86 -21.57
C SER A 19 -6.95 -4.79 -23.11
N ILE A 20 -7.82 -3.95 -23.68
CA ILE A 20 -7.83 -3.71 -25.13
C ILE A 20 -6.53 -3.06 -25.59
N VAL A 21 -6.10 -1.98 -24.92
CA VAL A 21 -4.88 -1.26 -25.29
C VAL A 21 -3.66 -2.18 -25.23
N MET A 22 -3.51 -2.95 -24.15
CA MET A 22 -2.43 -3.94 -24.00
C MET A 22 -2.48 -5.01 -25.08
N GLY A 23 -3.68 -5.49 -25.44
CA GLY A 23 -3.87 -6.43 -26.54
C GLY A 23 -3.41 -5.86 -27.88
N VAL A 24 -3.88 -4.66 -28.23
CA VAL A 24 -3.50 -3.99 -29.50
C VAL A 24 -2.00 -3.73 -29.56
N MET A 25 -1.39 -3.21 -28.48
CA MET A 25 0.05 -2.99 -28.43
C MET A 25 0.84 -4.29 -28.64
N THR A 26 0.42 -5.36 -27.98
CA THR A 26 1.06 -6.67 -28.11
C THR A 26 0.87 -7.26 -29.51
N THR A 27 -0.32 -7.12 -30.10
CA THR A 27 -0.58 -7.52 -31.49
C THR A 27 0.37 -6.83 -32.44
N THR A 28 0.49 -5.51 -32.34
CA THR A 28 1.36 -4.71 -33.22
C THR A 28 2.83 -5.13 -33.07
N MET A 29 3.33 -5.20 -31.83
CA MET A 29 4.72 -5.59 -31.57
C MET A 29 5.02 -7.02 -32.02
N SER A 30 4.13 -7.97 -31.74
CA SER A 30 4.32 -9.37 -32.14
C SER A 30 4.27 -9.52 -33.66
N THR A 31 3.35 -8.83 -34.33
CA THR A 31 3.27 -8.82 -35.80
C THR A 31 4.56 -8.27 -36.40
N MET A 32 5.06 -7.13 -35.89
CA MET A 32 6.32 -6.54 -36.35
C MET A 32 7.51 -7.46 -36.13
N LEU A 33 7.61 -8.12 -34.98
CA LEU A 33 8.69 -9.07 -34.69
C LEU A 33 8.68 -10.27 -35.64
N VAL A 34 7.51 -10.85 -35.91
CA VAL A 34 7.38 -11.95 -36.87
C VAL A 34 7.78 -11.46 -38.27
N PHE A 35 7.32 -10.27 -38.66
CA PHE A 35 7.65 -9.67 -39.95
C PHE A 35 9.15 -9.42 -40.14
N PHE A 36 9.85 -8.97 -39.09
CA PHE A 36 11.30 -8.81 -39.12
C PHE A 36 12.04 -10.16 -39.16
N TYR A 37 11.48 -11.18 -38.51
CA TYR A 37 12.07 -12.52 -38.48
C TYR A 37 11.93 -13.25 -39.82
N THR A 38 10.76 -13.19 -40.45
CA THR A 38 10.48 -13.89 -41.72
C THR A 38 10.97 -13.13 -42.95
N GLY A 39 11.30 -11.84 -42.81
CA GLY A 39 11.49 -10.94 -43.94
C GLY A 39 10.16 -10.63 -44.65
N LEU A 40 10.17 -9.61 -45.51
CA LEU A 40 9.02 -9.14 -46.31
C LEU A 40 8.41 -10.20 -47.26
N GLU A 41 8.98 -11.40 -47.31
CA GLU A 41 8.58 -12.52 -48.15
C GLU A 41 7.55 -13.45 -47.46
N GLY A 42 7.29 -13.28 -46.17
CA GLY A 42 6.32 -14.09 -45.40
C GLY A 42 4.86 -13.75 -45.69
N ASP A 43 3.95 -14.69 -45.42
CA ASP A 43 2.50 -14.45 -45.52
C ASP A 43 2.05 -13.42 -44.47
N LEU A 44 1.63 -12.25 -44.97
CA LEU A 44 1.07 -11.15 -44.17
C LEU A 44 -0.11 -11.60 -43.31
N VAL A 45 -0.96 -12.49 -43.82
CA VAL A 45 -2.15 -12.96 -43.11
C VAL A 45 -1.76 -13.87 -41.96
N GLU A 46 -0.77 -14.74 -42.16
CA GLU A 46 -0.27 -15.63 -41.10
C GLU A 46 0.47 -14.84 -40.00
N THR A 47 1.27 -13.85 -40.39
CA THR A 47 1.94 -12.93 -39.47
C THR A 47 0.93 -12.16 -38.61
N LEU A 48 -0.13 -11.63 -39.24
CA LEU A 48 -1.19 -10.90 -38.55
C LEU A 48 -2.02 -11.82 -37.62
N LYS A 49 -2.28 -13.06 -38.04
CA LYS A 49 -2.95 -14.07 -37.19
C LYS A 49 -2.14 -14.36 -35.94
N MET A 50 -0.83 -14.54 -36.08
CA MET A 50 0.06 -14.82 -34.94
C MET A 50 0.11 -13.63 -33.98
N GLY A 51 0.24 -12.41 -34.51
CA GLY A 51 0.15 -11.20 -33.69
C GLY A 51 -1.19 -11.06 -32.98
N GLY A 52 -2.29 -11.28 -33.70
CA GLY A 52 -3.64 -11.24 -33.15
C GLY A 52 -3.87 -12.27 -32.05
N PHE A 53 -3.32 -13.48 -32.18
CA PHE A 53 -3.34 -14.50 -31.14
C PHE A 53 -2.60 -14.03 -29.88
N CYS A 54 -1.37 -13.53 -30.02
CA CYS A 54 -0.59 -13.01 -28.90
C CYS A 54 -1.29 -11.85 -28.18
N GLY A 55 -1.82 -10.87 -28.93
CA GLY A 55 -2.54 -9.75 -28.34
C GLY A 55 -3.87 -10.15 -27.70
N GLY A 56 -4.63 -11.05 -28.32
CA GLY A 56 -5.84 -11.62 -27.75
C GLY A 56 -5.57 -12.35 -26.43
N ALA A 57 -4.48 -13.12 -26.36
CA ALA A 57 -4.05 -13.80 -25.14
C ALA A 57 -3.70 -12.80 -24.02
N VAL A 58 -2.89 -11.77 -24.32
CA VAL A 58 -2.52 -10.74 -23.32
C VAL A 58 -3.74 -9.95 -22.85
N ALA A 59 -4.65 -9.56 -23.75
CA ALA A 59 -5.89 -8.88 -23.39
C ALA A 59 -6.75 -9.74 -22.45
N SER A 60 -6.90 -11.02 -22.77
CA SER A 60 -7.69 -11.97 -21.98
C SER A 60 -7.08 -12.19 -20.59
N ILE A 61 -5.77 -12.42 -20.50
CA ILE A 61 -5.08 -12.61 -19.22
C ILE A 61 -5.21 -11.35 -18.36
N THR A 62 -5.00 -10.17 -18.95
CA THR A 62 -5.12 -8.88 -18.25
C THR A 62 -6.53 -8.68 -17.71
N LEU A 63 -7.56 -8.99 -18.51
CA LEU A 63 -8.95 -8.86 -18.11
C LEU A 63 -9.29 -9.82 -16.98
N VAL A 64 -8.89 -11.10 -17.08
CA VAL A 64 -9.20 -12.14 -16.07
C VAL A 64 -8.51 -11.82 -14.75
N PHE A 65 -7.20 -11.58 -14.76
CA PHE A 65 -6.44 -11.26 -13.54
C PHE A 65 -6.86 -9.92 -12.93
N GLY A 66 -7.05 -8.90 -13.78
CA GLY A 66 -7.51 -7.59 -13.32
C GLY A 66 -8.91 -7.66 -12.72
N SER A 67 -9.82 -8.45 -13.31
CA SER A 67 -11.19 -8.59 -12.81
C SER A 67 -11.19 -9.33 -11.48
N TRP A 68 -10.43 -10.43 -11.40
CA TRP A 68 -10.22 -11.15 -10.13
C TRP A 68 -9.72 -10.19 -9.04
N ARG A 69 -8.73 -9.36 -9.35
CA ARG A 69 -8.15 -8.39 -8.41
C ARG A 69 -9.15 -7.30 -8.02
N LEU A 70 -9.92 -6.77 -8.95
CA LEU A 70 -10.96 -5.77 -8.64
C LEU A 70 -12.05 -6.35 -7.75
N ILE A 71 -12.46 -7.61 -7.97
CA ILE A 71 -13.42 -8.29 -7.11
C ILE A 71 -12.86 -8.47 -5.70
N GLU A 72 -11.60 -8.88 -5.57
CA GLU A 72 -10.92 -9.01 -4.28
C GLU A 72 -10.89 -7.69 -3.51
N ILE A 73 -10.51 -6.60 -4.18
CA ILE A 73 -10.48 -5.25 -3.59
C ILE A 73 -11.88 -4.80 -3.15
N HIS A 74 -12.90 -4.98 -4.00
CA HIS A 74 -14.27 -4.60 -3.64
C HIS A 74 -14.84 -5.45 -2.49
N ARG A 75 -14.50 -6.75 -2.42
CA ARG A 75 -14.86 -7.63 -1.31
C ARG A 75 -14.16 -7.23 -0.01
N GLY A 76 -12.89 -6.84 -0.07
CA GLY A 76 -12.14 -6.34 1.09
C GLY A 76 -12.58 -4.96 1.57
N SER A 77 -12.97 -4.07 0.64
CA SER A 77 -13.39 -2.69 0.93
C SER A 77 -14.79 -2.60 1.56
N LYS A 78 -15.70 -3.52 1.20
CA LYS A 78 -17.06 -3.58 1.79
C LYS A 78 -17.09 -3.92 3.29
N GLY A 79 -15.95 -4.29 3.90
CA GLY A 79 -15.90 -4.71 5.31
C GLY A 79 -15.62 -3.60 6.34
N VAL A 80 -15.31 -2.36 5.94
CA VAL A 80 -14.95 -1.29 6.89
C VAL A 80 -15.67 -0.01 6.52
N GLU A 81 -16.94 0.07 6.91
CA GLU A 81 -17.69 1.31 6.91
C GLU A 81 -16.98 2.31 7.86
N LYS A 82 -16.31 3.32 7.29
CA LYS A 82 -15.44 4.28 8.01
C LYS A 82 -16.09 5.02 9.18
N ALA A 83 -17.43 5.04 9.25
CA ALA A 83 -18.18 5.61 10.36
C ALA A 83 -18.11 4.70 11.62
N ASP A 84 -17.98 3.39 11.43
CA ASP A 84 -17.91 2.41 12.52
C ASP A 84 -16.58 2.54 13.29
N THR A 85 -15.46 2.74 12.58
CA THR A 85 -14.13 2.81 13.23
C THR A 85 -14.01 3.94 14.27
N VAL A 86 -14.68 5.09 14.07
CA VAL A 86 -14.70 6.17 15.07
C VAL A 86 -15.53 5.76 16.29
N SER A 87 -16.70 5.14 16.07
CA SER A 87 -17.56 4.64 17.13
C SER A 87 -16.85 3.57 17.97
N GLU A 88 -16.23 2.59 17.31
CA GLU A 88 -15.43 1.54 17.93
C GLU A 88 -14.25 2.11 18.71
N LEU A 89 -13.50 3.07 18.15
CA LEU A 89 -12.41 3.69 18.88
C LEU A 89 -12.89 4.47 20.13
N ARG A 90 -14.06 5.12 20.05
CA ARG A 90 -14.67 5.77 21.23
C ARG A 90 -15.04 4.75 22.31
N LYS A 91 -15.61 3.59 21.94
CA LYS A 91 -15.90 2.50 22.89
C LYS A 91 -14.62 2.01 23.55
N VAL A 92 -13.58 1.73 22.76
CA VAL A 92 -12.27 1.27 23.24
C VAL A 92 -11.64 2.27 24.22
N LEU A 93 -11.75 3.57 23.95
CA LEU A 93 -11.15 4.61 24.77
C LEU A 93 -12.04 5.11 25.93
N SER A 94 -13.28 4.62 26.05
CA SER A 94 -14.20 5.00 27.14
C SER A 94 -13.59 4.83 28.55
N PRO A 95 -12.75 3.82 28.86
CA PRO A 95 -12.15 3.68 30.19
C PRO A 95 -11.09 4.74 30.52
N VAL A 96 -10.71 5.58 29.55
CA VAL A 96 -9.80 6.72 29.77
C VAL A 96 -10.58 7.96 30.22
N GLU A 97 -11.87 8.08 29.88
CA GLU A 97 -12.68 9.23 30.30
C GLU A 97 -12.80 9.34 31.82
N ALA A 98 -12.91 8.21 32.52
CA ALA A 98 -12.94 8.19 33.99
C ALA A 98 -11.63 8.72 34.60
N HIS A 99 -10.48 8.36 34.00
CA HIS A 99 -9.18 8.90 34.41
C HIS A 99 -9.09 10.40 34.12
N ALA A 100 -9.48 10.80 32.91
CA ALA A 100 -9.49 12.21 32.52
C ALA A 100 -10.37 13.08 33.43
N ALA A 101 -11.54 12.58 33.84
CA ALA A 101 -12.45 13.27 34.74
C ALA A 101 -11.87 13.49 36.16
N SER A 102 -10.88 12.68 36.56
CA SER A 102 -10.21 12.82 37.87
C SER A 102 -9.09 13.87 37.89
N LEU A 103 -8.70 14.41 36.74
CA LEU A 103 -7.62 15.40 36.64
C LEU A 103 -8.06 16.74 37.22
N SER A 104 -7.14 17.48 37.85
CA SER A 104 -7.45 18.75 38.51
C SER A 104 -7.96 19.84 37.55
N TRP A 105 -7.63 19.75 36.27
CA TRP A 105 -8.08 20.67 35.21
C TRP A 105 -9.28 20.15 34.42
N ALA A 106 -9.85 19.00 34.78
CA ALA A 106 -10.96 18.38 34.03
C ALA A 106 -12.21 19.26 33.96
N GLY A 107 -12.42 20.14 34.95
CA GLY A 107 -13.55 21.08 34.97
C GLY A 107 -13.45 22.18 33.89
N GLU A 108 -12.24 22.59 33.51
CA GLU A 108 -12.01 23.62 32.48
C GLU A 108 -11.73 22.99 31.12
N ARG A 109 -10.98 21.89 31.11
CA ARG A 109 -10.51 21.20 29.90
C ARG A 109 -10.80 19.70 29.99
N PRO A 110 -12.07 19.30 29.83
CA PRO A 110 -12.45 17.90 29.92
C PRO A 110 -12.00 17.15 28.67
N TRP A 111 -11.15 16.15 28.85
CA TRP A 111 -10.91 15.17 27.80
C TRP A 111 -12.08 14.18 27.70
N ARG A 112 -12.67 14.08 26.50
CA ARG A 112 -13.78 13.15 26.21
C ARG A 112 -13.56 12.53 24.84
N THR A 113 -13.93 11.27 24.69
CA THR A 113 -13.87 10.54 23.42
C THR A 113 -14.78 11.18 22.35
N SER A 114 -15.89 11.81 22.76
CA SER A 114 -16.78 12.53 21.85
C SER A 114 -16.15 13.75 21.20
N THR A 115 -15.24 14.45 21.91
CA THR A 115 -14.59 15.68 21.43
C THR A 115 -13.18 15.45 20.89
N HIS A 116 -12.44 14.51 21.47
CA HIS A 116 -11.03 14.24 21.14
C HIS A 116 -10.84 13.05 20.20
N VAL A 117 -11.90 12.31 19.87
CA VAL A 117 -11.89 11.30 18.80
C VAL A 117 -12.84 11.72 17.69
N LYS A 118 -12.28 12.02 16.52
CA LYS A 118 -13.02 12.53 15.35
C LYS A 118 -12.46 12.00 14.04
N SER A 119 -13.27 11.99 13.00
CA SER A 119 -12.79 11.76 11.63
C SER A 119 -12.47 13.10 10.98
N GLU A 120 -11.21 13.33 10.63
CA GLU A 120 -10.78 14.52 9.89
C GLU A 120 -10.28 14.15 8.50
N ARG A 121 -10.94 14.66 7.47
CA ARG A 121 -10.57 14.41 6.06
C ARG A 121 -10.40 12.92 5.76
N GLY A 122 -11.28 12.09 6.31
CA GLY A 122 -11.29 10.64 6.14
C GLY A 122 -10.19 9.87 6.90
N THR A 123 -9.52 10.51 7.87
CA THR A 123 -8.57 9.85 8.79
C THR A 123 -9.11 9.95 10.21
N VAL A 124 -9.13 8.84 10.95
CA VAL A 124 -9.47 8.87 12.38
C VAL A 124 -8.36 9.59 13.13
N THR A 125 -8.73 10.62 13.88
CA THR A 125 -7.83 11.45 14.67
C THR A 125 -8.17 11.27 16.14
N LEU A 126 -7.15 10.88 16.92
CA LEU A 126 -7.15 10.91 18.38
C LEU A 126 -6.33 12.10 18.84
N ASP A 127 -6.93 12.98 19.63
CA ASP A 127 -6.25 14.07 20.28
C ASP A 127 -5.89 13.71 21.72
N LEU A 128 -4.61 13.79 22.07
CA LEU A 128 -4.09 13.53 23.41
C LEU A 128 -3.96 14.80 24.24
N HIS A 129 -4.40 15.96 23.75
CA HIS A 129 -4.44 17.17 24.57
C HIS A 129 -5.34 16.95 25.79
N ASP A 130 -5.13 17.76 26.82
CA ASP A 130 -5.91 17.71 28.07
C ASP A 130 -5.80 16.41 28.90
N LEU A 131 -5.05 15.41 28.40
CA LEU A 131 -4.59 14.26 29.19
C LEU A 131 -3.23 14.54 29.83
N ASP A 132 -3.01 13.90 30.97
CA ASP A 132 -1.68 13.74 31.56
C ASP A 132 -0.90 12.61 30.87
N LEU A 133 0.36 12.40 31.29
CA LEU A 133 1.20 11.34 30.72
C LEU A 133 0.62 9.94 30.92
N ALA A 134 -0.02 9.67 32.07
CA ALA A 134 -0.60 8.37 32.36
C ALA A 134 -1.82 8.09 31.47
N GLY A 135 -2.73 9.06 31.34
CA GLY A 135 -3.88 8.95 30.44
C GLY A 135 -3.47 8.80 28.98
N ALA A 136 -2.50 9.59 28.52
CA ALA A 136 -1.98 9.50 27.16
C ALA A 136 -1.32 8.14 26.87
N ARG A 137 -0.59 7.57 27.84
CA ARG A 137 -0.01 6.23 27.72
C ARG A 137 -1.10 5.15 27.64
N LYS A 138 -2.12 5.23 28.50
CA LYS A 138 -3.26 4.30 28.50
C LYS A 138 -4.01 4.32 27.16
N CYS A 139 -4.22 5.51 26.58
CA CYS A 139 -4.77 5.65 25.22
C CYS A 139 -3.93 4.90 24.17
N LEU A 140 -2.60 5.05 24.22
CA LEU A 140 -1.71 4.38 23.27
C LEU A 140 -1.75 2.87 23.42
N ASP A 141 -1.75 2.35 24.64
CA ASP A 141 -1.80 0.91 24.90
C ASP A 141 -3.11 0.30 24.37
N LEU A 142 -4.25 0.97 24.62
CA LEU A 142 -5.54 0.54 24.08
C LEU A 142 -5.59 0.54 22.54
N ILE A 143 -4.97 1.54 21.90
CA ILE A 143 -4.84 1.59 20.42
C ILE A 143 -3.98 0.44 19.90
N ILE A 144 -2.87 0.16 20.59
CA ILE A 144 -1.92 -0.89 20.25
C ILE A 144 -2.61 -2.26 20.33
N GLU A 145 -3.34 -2.52 21.41
CA GLU A 145 -4.11 -3.76 21.63
C GLU A 145 -5.23 -3.94 20.60
N ASN A 146 -5.94 -2.86 20.26
CA ASN A 146 -7.08 -2.90 19.34
C ASN A 146 -6.69 -2.60 17.88
N ARG A 147 -5.39 -2.69 17.56
CA ARG A 147 -4.86 -2.47 16.20
C ARG A 147 -5.67 -3.10 15.07
N PRO A 148 -6.12 -4.37 15.14
CA PRO A 148 -6.76 -5.02 13.99
C PRO A 148 -8.03 -4.31 13.50
N ILE A 149 -8.70 -3.60 14.41
CA ILE A 149 -9.93 -2.84 14.16
C ILE A 149 -9.57 -1.44 13.64
N LEU A 150 -8.36 -0.96 13.94
CA LEU A 150 -7.90 0.38 13.63
C LEU A 150 -7.14 0.39 12.29
N GLY A 151 -7.71 1.12 11.33
CA GLY A 151 -7.05 1.44 10.08
C GLY A 151 -5.94 2.49 10.24
N ARG A 152 -5.96 3.51 9.38
CA ARG A 152 -5.06 4.66 9.51
C ARG A 152 -5.54 5.58 10.64
N ILE A 153 -4.72 5.79 11.65
CA ILE A 153 -5.02 6.70 12.77
C ILE A 153 -3.96 7.81 12.88
N ARG A 154 -4.41 9.03 13.14
CA ARG A 154 -3.57 10.18 13.48
C ARG A 154 -3.66 10.43 14.97
N ILE A 155 -2.53 10.49 15.65
CA ILE A 155 -2.41 10.81 17.06
C ILE A 155 -1.87 12.23 17.17
N VAL A 156 -2.63 13.13 17.75
CA VAL A 156 -2.20 14.51 18.03
C VAL A 156 -1.54 14.49 19.41
N THR A 157 -0.22 14.66 19.43
CA THR A 157 0.59 14.64 20.67
C THR A 157 0.82 16.03 21.25
N GLY A 158 0.24 17.06 20.62
CA GLY A 158 0.47 18.47 20.93
C GLY A 158 1.77 19.04 20.37
N LYS A 159 1.88 20.37 20.52
CA LYS A 159 2.96 21.22 20.01
C LYS A 159 3.00 21.34 18.48
N GLY A 160 1.86 21.69 17.88
CA GLY A 160 1.87 22.28 16.52
C GLY A 160 2.69 23.58 16.51
N LYS A 161 2.82 24.23 15.33
CA LYS A 161 3.62 25.48 15.18
C LYS A 161 3.22 26.63 16.14
N ASN A 162 2.03 26.55 16.75
CA ASN A 162 1.42 27.66 17.50
C ASN A 162 1.34 27.44 19.03
N SER A 163 1.95 26.39 19.60
CA SER A 163 1.88 26.13 21.05
C SER A 163 3.15 26.59 21.79
N ARG A 164 2.99 27.34 22.90
CA ARG A 164 4.09 27.77 23.80
C ARG A 164 4.37 26.67 24.85
N GLY A 165 5.65 26.38 25.16
CA GLY A 165 6.06 25.40 26.20
C GLY A 165 6.86 24.17 25.70
N LYS A 166 7.13 23.16 26.54
CA LYS A 166 7.76 21.87 26.16
C LYS A 166 6.68 20.85 25.74
N ALA A 167 6.95 20.01 24.73
CA ALA A 167 6.07 18.88 24.40
C ALA A 167 6.31 17.75 25.40
N VAL A 168 5.42 17.59 26.37
CA VAL A 168 5.58 16.60 27.44
C VAL A 168 5.17 15.19 26.96
N ILE A 169 4.07 15.09 26.19
CA ILE A 169 3.50 13.80 25.75
C ILE A 169 4.29 13.18 24.59
N ARG A 170 4.79 13.99 23.65
CA ARG A 170 5.40 13.49 22.41
C ARG A 170 6.60 12.56 22.61
N PRO A 171 7.58 12.83 23.49
CA PRO A 171 8.70 11.91 23.72
C PRO A 171 8.23 10.52 24.16
N MET A 172 7.26 10.46 25.08
CA MET A 172 6.67 9.20 25.54
C MET A 172 5.96 8.45 24.40
N VAL A 173 5.22 9.15 23.55
CA VAL A 173 4.56 8.54 22.38
C VAL A 173 5.58 7.93 21.43
N ASN A 174 6.66 8.65 21.11
CA ASN A 174 7.71 8.14 20.24
C ASN A 174 8.36 6.88 20.82
N GLU A 175 8.79 6.92 22.08
CA GLU A 175 9.44 5.79 22.77
C GLU A 175 8.54 4.54 22.77
N ARG A 176 7.25 4.73 23.11
CA ARG A 176 6.29 3.63 23.14
C ARG A 176 6.03 3.06 21.75
N LEU A 177 5.85 3.92 20.74
CA LEU A 177 5.57 3.47 19.37
C LEU A 177 6.80 2.81 18.73
N ASP A 178 8.02 3.31 18.93
CA ASP A 178 9.23 2.73 18.35
C ASP A 178 9.47 1.30 18.83
N THR A 179 9.15 1.02 20.10
CA THR A 179 9.22 -0.33 20.69
C THR A 179 8.29 -1.30 19.97
N VAL A 180 7.13 -0.82 19.52
CA VAL A 180 6.02 -1.65 19.04
C VAL A 180 5.88 -1.65 17.51
N ALA A 181 6.43 -0.64 16.82
CA ALA A 181 6.29 -0.42 15.38
C ALA A 181 6.73 -1.62 14.55
N ARG A 182 7.86 -2.22 14.91
CA ARG A 182 8.45 -3.37 14.21
C ARG A 182 7.61 -4.63 14.39
N ALA A 183 7.01 -4.81 15.57
CA ALA A 183 6.17 -5.96 15.89
C ALA A 183 4.77 -5.86 15.26
N LEU A 184 4.24 -4.64 15.18
CA LEU A 184 2.85 -4.40 14.75
C LEU A 184 2.71 -3.96 13.30
N ASP A 185 3.74 -4.05 12.47
CA ASP A 185 3.60 -3.77 11.03
C ASP A 185 2.90 -2.42 10.75
N TRP A 186 3.28 -1.39 11.51
CA TRP A 186 2.83 -0.02 11.32
C TRP A 186 3.95 0.81 10.74
N GLN A 187 3.59 1.64 9.75
CA GLN A 187 4.43 2.74 9.31
C GLN A 187 4.13 3.95 10.19
N ILE A 188 5.14 4.43 10.89
CA ILE A 188 5.06 5.66 11.69
C ILE A 188 5.45 6.84 10.81
N ILE A 189 4.56 7.83 10.71
CA ILE A 189 4.79 9.07 9.96
C ILE A 189 4.68 10.24 10.93
N GLY A 190 5.83 10.77 11.36
CA GLY A 190 5.90 11.92 12.25
C GLY A 190 5.69 13.24 11.51
N LYS A 191 4.86 14.14 12.06
CA LYS A 191 4.71 15.54 11.63
C LYS A 191 4.87 16.48 12.83
N ALA A 192 4.99 17.79 12.58
CA ALA A 192 4.92 18.78 13.65
C ALA A 192 3.54 18.68 14.35
N GLY A 193 3.52 18.38 15.65
CA GLY A 193 2.31 18.24 16.46
C GLY A 193 1.51 16.93 16.37
N SER A 194 1.84 16.01 15.46
CA SER A 194 1.10 14.74 15.32
C SER A 194 1.96 13.59 14.80
N ILE A 195 1.51 12.37 15.06
CA ILE A 195 2.11 11.13 14.56
C ILE A 195 1.00 10.32 13.90
N THR A 196 1.19 9.92 12.65
CA THR A 196 0.22 9.07 11.93
C THR A 196 0.72 7.65 11.90
N LEU A 197 -0.12 6.71 12.33
CA LEU A 197 0.08 5.28 12.22
C LEU A 197 -0.66 4.78 10.99
N ARG A 198 0.06 4.11 10.10
CA ARG A 198 -0.50 3.51 8.88
C ARG A 198 -0.24 1.99 8.87
N PRO A 199 -1.27 1.14 8.78
CA PRO A 199 -1.07 -0.29 8.60
C PRO A 199 -0.31 -0.60 7.30
N LEU A 200 0.74 -1.43 7.40
CA LEU A 200 1.57 -1.86 6.27
C LEU A 200 0.91 -2.97 5.43
N GLY A 201 -0.34 -3.34 5.72
CA GLY A 201 -1.01 -4.49 5.09
C GLY A 201 -0.56 -5.83 5.69
N LYS A 202 -1.10 -6.96 5.24
CA LYS A 202 -0.67 -8.30 5.69
C LYS A 202 0.56 -8.75 4.90
N ARG A 203 1.54 -9.32 5.59
CA ARG A 203 2.68 -9.97 4.91
C ARG A 203 2.16 -11.19 4.14
N PRO A 204 2.69 -11.47 2.95
CA PRO A 204 2.34 -12.71 2.27
C PRO A 204 2.74 -13.89 3.15
N THR A 205 1.89 -14.91 3.19
CA THR A 205 2.27 -16.20 3.75
C THR A 205 3.40 -16.82 2.93
N VAL A 206 4.19 -17.72 3.52
CA VAL A 206 5.26 -18.44 2.79
C VAL A 206 4.71 -19.11 1.53
N LYS A 207 3.53 -19.72 1.61
CA LYS A 207 2.85 -20.33 0.47
C LYS A 207 2.54 -19.31 -0.64
N GLN A 208 1.93 -18.17 -0.29
CA GLN A 208 1.64 -17.11 -1.26
C GLN A 208 2.91 -16.53 -1.88
N TRP A 209 3.96 -16.35 -1.07
CA TRP A 209 5.25 -15.86 -1.54
C TRP A 209 5.87 -16.83 -2.56
N ILE A 210 5.90 -18.14 -2.26
CA ILE A 210 6.43 -19.17 -3.15
C ILE A 210 5.65 -19.19 -4.47
N ILE A 211 4.32 -19.19 -4.41
CA ILE A 211 3.48 -19.20 -5.63
C ILE A 211 3.77 -17.96 -6.49
N ARG A 212 3.80 -16.76 -5.89
CA ARG A 212 4.14 -15.51 -6.61
C ARG A 212 5.52 -15.59 -7.23
N PHE A 213 6.51 -16.07 -6.46
CA PHE A 213 7.87 -16.17 -6.93
C PHE A 213 8.00 -17.14 -8.12
N LEU A 214 7.44 -18.35 -8.01
CA LEU A 214 7.54 -19.36 -9.07
C LEU A 214 6.84 -18.95 -10.37
N VAL A 215 5.70 -18.27 -10.28
CA VAL A 215 4.96 -17.78 -11.47
C VAL A 215 5.77 -16.72 -12.23
N PHE A 216 6.47 -15.84 -11.52
CA PHE A 216 7.12 -14.67 -12.14
C PHE A 216 8.63 -14.81 -12.35
N VAL A 217 9.32 -15.73 -11.66
CA VAL A 217 10.79 -15.78 -11.68
C VAL A 217 11.34 -16.06 -13.07
N ALA A 218 10.78 -17.04 -13.79
CA ALA A 218 11.24 -17.39 -15.13
C ALA A 218 11.07 -16.24 -16.14
N PRO A 219 9.86 -15.67 -16.34
CA PRO A 219 9.69 -14.59 -17.32
C PRO A 219 10.49 -13.33 -16.97
N PHE A 220 10.56 -12.92 -15.69
CA PHE A 220 11.35 -11.76 -15.30
C PHE A 220 12.87 -11.99 -15.45
N THR A 221 13.36 -13.18 -15.10
CA THR A 221 14.78 -13.52 -15.23
C THR A 221 15.20 -13.53 -16.70
N VAL A 222 14.41 -14.15 -17.58
CA VAL A 222 14.71 -14.20 -19.02
C VAL A 222 14.65 -12.80 -19.64
N ALA A 223 13.59 -12.04 -19.37
CA ALA A 223 13.44 -10.69 -19.93
C ALA A 223 14.60 -9.78 -19.49
N MET A 224 14.93 -9.77 -18.20
CA MET A 224 16.03 -8.95 -17.69
C MET A 224 17.38 -9.42 -18.20
N ALA A 225 17.63 -10.73 -18.28
CA ALA A 225 18.86 -11.27 -18.85
C ALA A 225 19.07 -10.78 -20.29
N LEU A 226 18.06 -10.90 -21.15
CA LEU A 226 18.13 -10.45 -22.54
C LEU A 226 18.27 -8.93 -22.65
N SER A 227 17.51 -8.15 -21.87
CA SER A 227 17.59 -6.68 -21.90
C SER A 227 18.97 -6.17 -21.47
N PHE A 228 19.57 -6.74 -20.43
CA PHE A 228 20.91 -6.33 -19.98
C PHE A 228 22.03 -6.90 -20.84
N GLU A 229 21.85 -8.06 -21.46
CA GLU A 229 22.74 -8.62 -22.47
C GLU A 229 22.87 -7.68 -23.68
N GLU A 230 21.73 -7.16 -24.16
CA GLU A 230 21.71 -6.17 -25.24
C GLU A 230 22.29 -4.82 -24.82
N LEU A 231 21.94 -4.34 -23.62
CA LEU A 231 22.43 -3.06 -23.10
C LEU A 231 23.96 -3.05 -22.91
N ALA A 232 24.54 -4.19 -22.51
CA ALA A 232 25.99 -4.32 -22.29
C ALA A 232 26.80 -4.36 -23.61
N GLY A 233 26.15 -4.66 -24.73
CA GLY A 233 26.79 -4.74 -26.05
C GLY A 233 27.80 -5.90 -26.17
N SER A 234 28.48 -5.97 -27.32
CA SER A 234 29.38 -7.09 -27.66
C SER A 234 30.57 -7.27 -26.72
N GLY A 235 31.03 -6.19 -26.07
CA GLY A 235 32.19 -6.23 -25.18
C GLY A 235 31.93 -6.82 -23.79
N ALA A 236 30.67 -6.89 -23.35
CA ALA A 236 30.31 -7.36 -22.00
C ALA A 236 29.02 -8.19 -21.97
N ARG A 237 28.70 -8.88 -23.08
CA ARG A 237 27.43 -9.58 -23.30
C ARG A 237 27.12 -10.61 -22.21
N GLU A 238 28.09 -11.43 -21.84
CA GLU A 238 27.93 -12.46 -20.81
C GLU A 238 27.75 -11.86 -19.40
N GLN A 239 28.47 -10.79 -19.09
CA GLN A 239 28.33 -10.06 -17.83
C GLN A 239 26.94 -9.39 -17.75
N GLY A 240 26.48 -8.76 -18.84
CA GLY A 240 25.15 -8.18 -18.96
C GLY A 240 24.04 -9.21 -18.74
N ARG A 241 24.12 -10.36 -19.42
CA ARG A 241 23.18 -11.47 -19.27
C ARG A 241 23.12 -11.99 -17.83
N THR A 242 24.29 -12.21 -17.22
CA THR A 242 24.39 -12.71 -15.83
C THR A 242 23.82 -11.71 -14.84
N PHE A 243 24.17 -10.42 -14.99
CA PHE A 243 23.62 -9.35 -14.17
C PHE A 243 22.10 -9.26 -14.29
N GLY A 244 21.58 -9.28 -15.52
CA GLY A 244 20.14 -9.24 -15.80
C GLY A 244 19.40 -10.43 -15.17
N ALA A 245 19.95 -11.63 -15.27
CA ALA A 245 19.38 -12.81 -14.63
C ALA A 245 19.30 -12.66 -13.10
N VAL A 246 20.39 -12.23 -12.46
CA VAL A 246 20.42 -11.99 -11.00
C VAL A 246 19.43 -10.90 -10.60
N ALA A 247 19.39 -9.79 -11.34
CA ALA A 247 18.45 -8.71 -11.11
C ALA A 247 16.98 -9.17 -11.25
N GLY A 248 16.68 -10.02 -12.24
CA GLY A 248 15.35 -10.59 -12.44
C GLY A 248 14.90 -11.45 -11.26
N VAL A 249 15.79 -12.29 -10.71
CA VAL A 249 15.52 -13.07 -9.50
C VAL A 249 15.24 -12.16 -8.30
N ILE A 250 16.09 -11.14 -8.07
CA ILE A 250 15.93 -10.19 -6.96
C ILE A 250 14.60 -9.42 -7.07
N MET A 251 14.31 -8.87 -8.25
CA MET A 251 13.07 -8.13 -8.50
C MET A 251 11.84 -8.99 -8.27
N THR A 252 11.89 -10.25 -8.70
CA THR A 252 10.80 -11.21 -8.45
C THR A 252 10.63 -11.47 -6.96
N ALA A 253 11.72 -11.65 -6.21
CA ALA A 253 11.66 -11.83 -4.76
C ALA A 253 11.06 -10.62 -4.04
N LEU A 254 11.41 -9.40 -4.47
CA LEU A 254 10.83 -8.16 -3.94
C LEU A 254 9.33 -8.07 -4.24
N LEU A 255 8.93 -8.39 -5.48
CA LEU A 255 7.51 -8.38 -5.89
C LEU A 255 6.69 -9.44 -5.15
N ALA A 256 7.24 -10.64 -4.98
CA ALA A 256 6.60 -11.71 -4.19
C ALA A 256 6.41 -11.31 -2.72
N SER A 257 7.29 -10.45 -2.20
CA SER A 257 7.25 -9.92 -0.83
C SER A 257 6.23 -8.78 -0.63
N TYR A 258 5.52 -8.36 -1.69
CA TYR A 258 4.56 -7.28 -1.58
C TYR A 258 3.40 -7.61 -0.64
N ARG A 259 3.07 -6.66 0.24
CA ARG A 259 2.05 -6.81 1.29
C ARG A 259 0.67 -6.47 0.75
N GLU A 260 -0.31 -7.29 1.08
CA GLU A 260 -1.72 -7.04 0.75
C GLU A 260 -2.28 -5.95 1.65
N ARG A 261 -2.82 -4.88 1.06
CA ARG A 261 -3.43 -3.76 1.77
C ARG A 261 -4.95 -3.84 1.71
#